data_AF-A0A4Q2YUZ3-F1
#
_entry.id   AF-A0A4Q2YUZ3-F1
#
_cell.length_a   1.000
_cell.length_b   1.000
_cell.length_c   1.000
_cell.angle_alpha   90.00
_cell.angle_beta   90.00
_cell.angle_gamma   90.00
#
_symmetry.space_group_name_H-M   'P 1'
#
loop_
_entity.id
_entity.type
_entity.pdbx_description
1 polymer ?
#
loop_
_entity_poly.entity_id
_entity_poly.type
_entity_poly.pdbx_seq_one_letter_code
_entity_poly.pdbx_strand_id
1 'polypeptide(L)'
;MFLITDDGLRGDAGEQMTYSLDIVAELTGISSQTIVRYQEQGLIRSKELDDDAVHTLRRIEHLRCTCETNDSGLKLILGLMDEVDRLRAALRARG
;
A
#
# COMPACT_ATOMS: atom_id res chain seq x y z
N MET A 1 9.96 -30.53 6.37
CA MET A 1 9.75 -30.23 7.81
C MET A 1 10.33 -28.86 8.04
N PHE A 2 9.46 -27.85 8.12
CA PHE A 2 9.85 -26.45 8.31
C PHE A 2 10.36 -26.27 9.74
N LEU A 3 11.50 -25.61 9.90
CA LEU A 3 12.03 -25.22 11.21
C LEU A 3 11.15 -24.09 11.74
N ILE A 4 10.50 -24.37 12.87
CA ILE A 4 9.96 -23.37 13.77
C ILE A 4 11.16 -22.79 14.50
N THR A 5 11.41 -21.49 14.36
CA THR A 5 12.17 -20.73 15.35
C THR A 5 11.18 -19.81 16.05
N ASP A 6 10.79 -20.25 17.24
CA ASP A 6 10.25 -19.43 18.32
C ASP A 6 11.45 -18.80 19.03
N ASP A 7 11.61 -17.47 18.96
CA ASP A 7 12.13 -16.62 20.05
C ASP A 7 12.17 -15.15 19.60
N GLY A 8 11.71 -14.22 20.44
CA GLY A 8 12.02 -12.78 20.27
C GLY A 8 10.86 -11.79 20.19
N LEU A 9 9.76 -11.95 20.94
CA LEU A 9 8.83 -10.84 21.18
C LEU A 9 9.44 -9.81 22.14
N ARG A 10 10.28 -8.90 21.62
CA ARG A 10 10.54 -7.56 22.19
C ARG A 10 11.25 -6.67 21.16
N GLY A 11 10.45 -5.86 20.47
CA GLY A 11 10.90 -4.76 19.61
C GLY A 11 9.86 -3.63 19.63
N ASP A 12 10.01 -2.71 20.58
CA ASP A 12 9.35 -1.41 20.61
C ASP A 12 10.04 -0.50 19.57
N ALA A 13 9.57 -0.62 18.32
CA ALA A 13 9.69 0.28 17.16
C ALA A 13 9.24 -0.57 15.97
N GLY A 14 8.06 -0.31 15.40
CA GLY A 14 7.41 -1.16 14.40
C GLY A 14 8.34 -1.56 13.26
N GLU A 15 8.83 -2.79 13.30
CA GLU A 15 9.65 -3.37 12.24
C GLU A 15 8.74 -3.53 11.03
N GLN A 16 8.84 -2.61 10.07
CA GLN A 16 8.04 -2.66 8.85
C GLN A 16 8.44 -3.94 8.11
N MET A 17 7.54 -4.92 8.11
CA MET A 17 7.79 -6.21 7.48
C MET A 17 7.82 -6.00 5.97
N THR A 18 8.97 -6.21 5.33
CA THR A 18 9.07 -6.19 3.87
C THR A 18 8.63 -7.55 3.33
N TYR A 19 7.64 -7.53 2.44
CA TYR A 19 7.10 -8.68 1.76
C TYR A 19 7.81 -8.90 0.41
N SER A 20 7.80 -10.15 -0.05
CA SER A 20 8.14 -10.44 -1.46
C SER A 20 6.99 -10.01 -2.37
N LEU A 21 7.31 -9.78 -3.65
CA LEU A 21 6.33 -9.43 -4.67
C LEU A 21 5.19 -10.46 -4.78
N ASP A 22 5.52 -11.74 -4.66
CA ASP A 22 4.54 -12.82 -4.75
C ASP A 22 3.60 -12.86 -3.53
N ILE A 23 4.12 -12.60 -2.33
CA ILE A 23 3.28 -12.49 -1.11
C ILE A 23 2.33 -11.30 -1.25
N VAL A 24 2.80 -10.15 -1.74
CA VAL A 24 1.93 -8.99 -1.94
C VAL A 24 0.87 -9.25 -3.00
N ALA A 25 1.21 -9.96 -4.07
CA ALA A 25 0.24 -10.35 -5.08
C ALA A 25 -0.88 -11.22 -4.49
N GLU A 26 -0.53 -12.18 -3.63
CA GLU A 26 -1.50 -13.00 -2.91
C GLU A 26 -2.36 -12.17 -1.94
N LEU A 27 -1.75 -11.30 -1.15
CA LEU A 27 -2.44 -10.47 -0.13
C LEU A 27 -3.39 -9.43 -0.71
N THR A 28 -3.18 -9.03 -1.96
CA THR A 28 -3.92 -7.94 -2.62
C THR A 28 -4.82 -8.44 -3.76
N GLY A 29 -4.60 -9.65 -4.26
CA GLY A 29 -5.26 -10.17 -5.46
C GLY A 29 -4.79 -9.50 -6.77
N ILE A 30 -3.75 -8.67 -6.71
CA ILE A 30 -3.19 -7.96 -7.87
C ILE A 30 -2.01 -8.78 -8.40
N SER A 31 -1.92 -8.96 -9.72
CA SER A 31 -0.77 -9.68 -10.29
C SER A 31 0.55 -8.96 -10.06
N SER A 32 1.64 -9.72 -9.85
CA SER A 32 3.00 -9.20 -9.69
C SER A 32 3.40 -8.20 -10.78
N GLN A 33 3.02 -8.47 -12.04
CA GLN A 33 3.26 -7.57 -13.17
C GLN A 33 2.53 -6.22 -13.03
N THR A 34 1.30 -6.23 -12.52
CA THR A 34 0.51 -5.01 -12.31
C THR A 34 1.08 -4.19 -11.15
N ILE A 35 1.56 -4.84 -10.08
CA ILE A 35 2.23 -4.18 -8.95
C ILE A 35 3.49 -3.45 -9.43
N VAL A 36 4.34 -4.10 -10.23
CA VAL A 36 5.53 -3.47 -10.81
C VAL A 36 5.16 -2.26 -11.66
N ARG A 37 4.14 -2.38 -12.51
CA ARG A 37 3.65 -1.26 -13.31
C ARG A 37 3.17 -0.08 -12.44
N TYR A 38 2.48 -0.36 -11.33
CA TYR A 38 2.05 0.67 -10.39
C TYR A 38 3.22 1.36 -9.68
N GLN A 39 4.31 0.65 -9.40
CA GLN A 39 5.55 1.26 -8.91
C GLN A 39 6.19 2.16 -9.98
N GLU A 40 6.32 1.67 -11.22
CA GLU A 40 6.88 2.44 -12.35
C GLU A 40 6.11 3.74 -12.64
N GLN A 41 4.78 3.69 -12.53
CA GLN A 41 3.90 4.85 -12.71
C GLN A 41 3.83 5.77 -11.48
N GLY A 42 4.41 5.35 -10.35
CA GLY A 42 4.43 6.07 -9.08
C GLY A 42 3.08 6.10 -8.36
N LEU A 43 2.21 5.12 -8.59
CA LEU A 43 1.00 4.90 -7.79
C LEU A 43 1.36 4.35 -6.40
N ILE A 44 2.43 3.56 -6.33
CA ILE A 44 3.02 3.08 -5.08
C ILE A 44 4.37 3.77 -4.96
N ARG A 45 4.52 4.61 -3.92
CA ARG A 45 5.74 5.41 -3.74
C ARG A 45 6.85 4.64 -3.02
N SER A 46 6.50 3.64 -2.22
CA SER A 46 7.48 2.80 -1.54
C SER A 46 8.14 1.84 -2.54
N LYS A 47 9.47 1.78 -2.50
CA LYS A 47 10.23 0.75 -3.21
C LYS A 47 10.12 -0.60 -2.51
N GLU A 48 9.99 -0.56 -1.19
CA GLU A 48 9.79 -1.71 -0.35
C GLU A 48 8.30 -2.06 -0.37
N LEU A 49 8.01 -3.35 -0.44
CA LEU A 49 6.63 -3.83 -0.35
C LEU A 49 6.34 -4.10 1.11
N ASP A 50 6.09 -3.03 1.86
CA ASP A 50 5.76 -3.03 3.28
C ASP A 50 4.23 -3.03 3.50
N ASP A 51 3.79 -2.92 4.76
CA ASP A 51 2.37 -2.85 5.10
C ASP A 51 1.66 -1.64 4.45
N ASP A 52 2.34 -0.50 4.31
CA ASP A 52 1.80 0.70 3.68
C ASP A 52 1.60 0.50 2.17
N ALA A 53 2.52 -0.20 1.51
CA ALA A 53 2.40 -0.61 0.12
C ALA A 53 1.21 -1.56 -0.08
N VAL A 54 1.04 -2.57 0.78
CA VAL A 54 -0.10 -3.50 0.75
C VAL A 54 -1.41 -2.75 0.96
N HIS A 55 -1.47 -1.83 1.93
CA HIS A 55 -2.66 -1.02 2.17
C HIS A 55 -3.02 -0.14 0.96
N THR A 56 -2.01 0.51 0.36
CA THR A 56 -2.18 1.33 -0.85
C THR A 56 -2.69 0.49 -2.03
N LEU A 57 -2.10 -0.69 -2.24
CA LEU A 57 -2.51 -1.63 -3.29
C LEU A 57 -3.97 -2.07 -3.14
N ARG A 58 -4.40 -2.46 -1.93
CA ARG A 58 -5.81 -2.83 -1.68
C ARG A 58 -6.77 -1.69 -1.98
N ARG A 59 -6.39 -0.47 -1.64
CA ARG A 59 -7.17 0.74 -1.94
C ARG A 59 -7.24 1.03 -3.43
N ILE A 60 -6.14 0.83 -4.16
CA ILE A 60 -6.11 0.92 -5.63
C ILE A 60 -7.06 -0.10 -6.26
N GLU A 61 -6.99 -1.36 -5.84
CA GLU A 61 -7.86 -2.41 -6.41
C GLU A 61 -9.34 -2.09 -6.15
N HIS A 62 -9.68 -1.67 -4.92
CA HIS A 62 -11.03 -1.27 -4.59
C HIS A 62 -11.55 -0.12 -5.47
N LEU A 63 -10.72 0.91 -5.69
CA LEU A 63 -11.07 2.02 -6.57
C LEU A 63 -11.20 1.59 -8.04
N ARG A 64 -10.32 0.69 -8.52
CA ARG A 64 -10.39 0.17 -9.88
C ARG A 64 -11.70 -0.58 -10.11
N CYS A 65 -12.08 -1.45 -9.17
CA CYS A 65 -13.34 -2.20 -9.23
C CYS A 65 -14.57 -1.29 -9.13
N THR A 66 -14.51 -0.21 -8.34
CA THR A 66 -15.68 0.64 -8.04
C THR A 66 -15.90 1.73 -9.09
N CYS A 67 -14.82 2.30 -9.64
CA CYS A 67 -14.90 3.48 -10.49
C CYS A 67 -14.66 3.20 -11.98
N GLU A 68 -14.36 1.94 -12.36
CA GLU A 68 -14.01 1.55 -13.74
C GLU A 68 -12.99 2.49 -14.40
N THR A 69 -12.04 2.99 -13.60
CA THR A 69 -11.17 4.10 -13.99
C THR A 69 -9.78 3.59 -14.40
N ASN A 70 -9.13 4.32 -15.31
CA ASN A 70 -7.78 3.98 -15.77
C ASN A 70 -6.68 4.41 -14.77
N ASP A 71 -5.43 4.01 -15.02
CA ASP A 71 -4.30 4.30 -14.12
C ASP A 71 -4.13 5.82 -13.83
N SER A 72 -4.38 6.68 -14.82
CA SER A 72 -4.35 8.14 -14.64
C SER A 72 -5.46 8.65 -13.72
N GLY A 73 -6.67 8.10 -13.84
CA GLY A 73 -7.79 8.37 -12.95
C GLY A 73 -7.51 7.90 -11.53
N LEU A 74 -6.92 6.71 -11.37
CA LEU A 74 -6.51 6.19 -10.06
C LEU A 74 -5.48 7.12 -9.39
N LYS A 75 -4.47 7.57 -10.13
CA LYS A 75 -3.47 8.50 -9.62
C LYS A 75 -4.07 9.83 -9.16
N LEU A 76 -5.05 10.37 -9.91
CA LEU A 76 -5.77 11.58 -9.52
C LEU A 76 -6.56 11.37 -8.23
N ILE A 77 -7.34 10.28 -8.14
CA ILE A 77 -8.16 9.97 -6.96
C ILE A 77 -7.28 9.79 -5.73
N LEU A 78 -6.20 9.00 -5.82
CA LEU A 78 -5.26 8.80 -4.72
C LEU A 78 -4.70 10.14 -4.23
N GLY A 79 -4.23 11.00 -5.13
CA GLY A 79 -3.69 12.30 -4.77
C GLY A 79 -4.72 13.23 -4.10
N LEU A 80 -5.98 13.21 -4.57
CA LEU A 80 -7.06 13.97 -3.95
C LEU A 80 -7.36 13.47 -2.53
N MET A 81 -7.32 12.17 -2.31
CA MET A 81 -7.55 11.61 -0.98
C MET A 81 -6.40 11.91 -0.03
N ASP A 82 -5.14 11.83 -0.48
CA ASP A 82 -3.96 12.25 0.30
C ASP A 82 -4.11 13.72 0.76
N GLU A 83 -4.56 14.58 -0.15
CA GLU A 83 -4.77 16.00 0.12
C GLU A 83 -5.91 16.21 1.14
N VAL A 84 -7.02 15.48 1.01
CA VAL A 84 -8.12 15.51 1.99
C VAL A 84 -7.64 15.07 3.38
N ASP A 85 -6.84 14.01 3.46
CA ASP A 85 -6.31 13.52 4.73
C ASP A 85 -5.34 14.53 5.36
N ARG A 86 -4.47 15.15 4.54
CA ARG A 86 -3.60 16.26 4.96
C ARG A 86 -4.38 17.45 5.50
N LEU A 87 -5.43 17.89 4.80
CA LEU A 87 -6.29 19.00 5.20
C LEU A 87 -7.02 18.69 6.52
N ARG A 88 -7.55 17.47 6.67
CA ARG A 88 -8.18 17.01 7.92
C ARG A 88 -7.21 17.01 9.07
N ALA A 89 -5.97 16.55 8.87
CA ALA A 89 -4.93 16.58 9.90
C ALA A 89 -4.61 18.01 10.33
N ALA A 90 -4.46 18.94 9.38
CA ALA A 90 -4.20 20.35 9.66
C ALA A 90 -5.36 21.02 10.43
N LEU A 91 -6.61 20.65 10.16
CA LEU A 91 -7.77 21.13 10.93
C LEU A 91 -7.75 20.61 12.37
N ARG A 92 -7.43 19.32 12.57
CA ARG A 92 -7.33 18.72 13.92
C ARG A 92 -6.19 19.31 14.73
N ALA A 93 -5.06 19.64 14.11
CA ALA A 93 -3.92 20.25 14.80
C ALA A 93 -4.16 21.71 15.25
N ARG A 94 -5.23 22.35 14.74
CA ARG A 94 -5.59 23.73 15.03
C ARG A 94 -6.70 23.88 16.08
N GLY A 95 -7.40 22.81 16.43
CA GLY A 95 -8.46 22.80 17.45
C GLY A 95 -7.97 22.18 18.74
#